data_AF-A0A3S4T4A6-F1
#
_entry.id   AF-A0A3S4T4A6-F1
#
_cell.length_a   1.000
_cell.length_b   1.000
_cell.length_c   1.000
_cell.angle_alpha   90.00
_cell.angle_beta   90.00
_cell.angle_gamma   90.00
#
_symmetry.space_group_name_H-M   'P 1'
#
loop_
_entity.id
_entity.type
_entity.pdbx_description
1 polymer ?
#
loop_
_entity_poly.entity_id
_entity_poly.type
_entity_poly.pdbx_seq_one_letter_code
_entity_poly.pdbx_strand_id
1 'polypeptide(L)'
;MQQLRAWLLSLGIALLLVIVVRSFAFAIYRVPAASVLRQGDRVMVNMLAHGNYKRGQLIVFGTKEKHLGRIRALPGDTLTVAQKRFVIPMVCCEKCLCEHCYAYLVSTGSGQTLVPYHDIIGPASRLFYLPF
;
A
#
# COMPACT_ATOMS: atom_id res chain seq x y z
N MET A 1 -4.99 -48.51 -5.13
CA MET A 1 -5.28 -47.38 -4.20
C MET A 1 -4.06 -46.56 -3.76
N GLN A 2 -2.81 -47.06 -3.87
CA GLN A 2 -1.61 -46.30 -3.44
C GLN A 2 -1.25 -45.12 -4.36
N GLN A 3 -1.42 -45.26 -5.68
CA GLN A 3 -1.12 -44.17 -6.62
C GLN A 3 -1.98 -42.93 -6.37
N LEU A 4 -3.31 -43.08 -6.26
CA LEU A 4 -4.22 -41.97 -5.99
C LEU A 4 -3.85 -41.18 -4.71
N ARG A 5 -3.35 -41.87 -3.69
CA ARG A 5 -2.93 -41.25 -2.42
C ARG A 5 -1.70 -40.34 -2.59
N ALA A 6 -0.74 -40.76 -3.41
CA ALA A 6 0.45 -39.96 -3.71
C ALA A 6 0.09 -38.71 -4.55
N TRP A 7 -0.79 -38.87 -5.56
CA TRP A 7 -1.29 -37.73 -6.35
C TRP A 7 -2.05 -36.72 -5.49
N LEU A 8 -2.91 -37.17 -4.57
CA LEU A 8 -3.61 -36.32 -3.61
C LEU A 8 -2.65 -35.59 -2.65
N LEU A 9 -1.59 -36.26 -2.18
CA LEU A 9 -0.57 -35.65 -1.33
C LEU A 9 0.19 -34.55 -2.08
N SER A 10 0.66 -34.83 -3.31
CA SER A 10 1.35 -33.83 -4.12
C SER A 10 0.47 -32.63 -4.46
N LEU A 11 -0.80 -32.86 -4.82
CA LEU A 11 -1.77 -31.80 -5.09
C LEU A 11 -2.06 -30.97 -3.84
N GLY A 12 -2.20 -31.62 -2.68
CA GLY A 12 -2.41 -30.96 -1.40
C GLY A 12 -1.23 -30.06 -0.99
N ILE A 13 0.00 -30.54 -1.17
CA ILE A 13 1.21 -29.76 -0.87
C ILE A 13 1.33 -28.57 -1.82
N ALA A 14 1.09 -28.77 -3.12
CA ALA A 14 1.10 -27.68 -4.10
C ALA A 14 0.05 -26.60 -3.76
N LEU A 15 -1.18 -27.03 -3.40
CA LEU A 15 -2.24 -26.11 -2.99
C LEU A 15 -1.88 -25.35 -1.71
N LEU A 16 -1.31 -26.03 -0.72
CA LEU A 16 -0.88 -25.42 0.53
C LEU A 16 0.23 -24.39 0.30
N LEU A 17 1.21 -24.69 -0.55
CA LEU A 17 2.25 -23.74 -0.95
C LEU A 17 1.65 -22.50 -1.62
N VAL A 18 0.71 -22.68 -2.56
CA VAL A 18 0.03 -21.55 -3.20
C VAL A 18 -0.73 -20.70 -2.18
N ILE A 19 -1.41 -21.32 -1.22
CA ILE A 19 -2.14 -20.61 -0.15
C ILE A 19 -1.18 -19.82 0.74
N VAL A 20 -0.05 -20.42 1.14
CA VAL A 20 0.96 -19.76 1.99
C VAL A 20 1.64 -18.62 1.24
N VAL A 21 2.11 -18.84 0.03
CA VAL A 21 2.74 -17.79 -0.78
C VAL A 21 1.75 -16.65 -1.01
N ARG A 22 0.48 -16.96 -1.29
CA ARG A 22 -0.56 -15.96 -1.47
C ARG A 22 -0.87 -15.21 -0.16
N SER A 23 -0.92 -15.88 0.98
CA SER A 23 -1.21 -15.22 2.27
C SER A 23 -0.08 -14.28 2.70
N PHE A 24 1.18 -14.63 2.40
CA PHE A 24 2.34 -13.77 2.67
C PHE A 24 2.48 -12.62 1.66
N ALA A 25 2.20 -12.85 0.38
CA ALA A 25 2.21 -11.81 -0.65
C ALA A 25 1.15 -10.72 -0.41
N PHE A 26 0.01 -11.11 0.16
CA PHE A 26 -1.13 -10.25 0.41
C PHE A 26 -1.45 -10.20 1.91
N ALA A 27 -0.65 -9.45 2.67
CA ALA A 27 -0.91 -9.21 4.07
C ALA A 27 -2.24 -8.44 4.24
N ILE A 28 -3.27 -9.13 4.76
CA ILE A 28 -4.56 -8.52 5.09
C ILE A 28 -4.40 -7.79 6.43
N TYR A 29 -4.14 -6.48 6.37
CA TYR A 29 -4.10 -5.64 7.56
C TYR A 29 -5.50 -5.13 7.90
N ARG A 30 -5.94 -5.32 9.14
CA ARG A 30 -7.11 -4.62 9.68
C ARG A 30 -6.74 -3.14 9.83
N VAL A 31 -7.52 -2.29 9.19
CA VAL A 31 -7.35 -0.84 9.22
C VAL A 31 -7.80 -0.33 10.60
N PRO A 32 -6.91 0.28 11.40
CA PRO A 32 -7.33 0.98 12.62
C PRO A 32 -8.15 2.22 12.24
N ALA A 33 -9.17 2.50 13.04
CA ALA A 33 -10.40 3.23 12.73
C ALA A 33 -10.30 4.74 12.39
N ALA A 34 -9.16 5.25 11.92
CA ALA A 34 -8.93 6.71 11.81
C ALA A 34 -8.42 7.19 10.44
N SER A 35 -8.83 6.59 9.32
CA SER A 35 -8.59 7.24 8.00
C SER A 35 -9.45 6.71 6.84
N VAL A 36 -10.07 7.66 6.13
CA VAL A 36 -10.74 7.62 4.79
C VAL A 36 -11.89 6.63 4.59
N LEU A 37 -11.90 5.48 5.25
CA LEU A 37 -12.92 4.44 5.13
C LEU A 37 -13.70 4.28 6.43
N ARG A 38 -14.98 3.91 6.31
CA ARG A 38 -15.85 3.66 7.46
C ARG A 38 -15.25 2.56 8.33
N GLN A 39 -15.33 2.77 9.64
CA GLN A 39 -14.93 1.83 10.67
C GLN A 39 -15.47 0.42 10.37
N GLY A 40 -14.57 -0.57 10.23
CA GLY A 40 -14.92 -1.97 9.91
C GLY A 40 -14.49 -2.47 8.54
N ASP A 41 -14.06 -1.61 7.62
CA ASP A 41 -13.59 -2.03 6.30
C ASP A 41 -12.22 -2.75 6.36
N ARG A 42 -12.16 -3.94 5.74
CA ARG A 42 -10.92 -4.71 5.57
C ARG A 42 -10.23 -4.25 4.28
N VAL A 43 -8.96 -3.88 4.37
CA VAL A 43 -8.17 -3.48 3.21
C VAL A 43 -7.06 -4.50 3.02
N MET A 44 -6.96 -5.02 1.81
CA MET A 44 -5.89 -5.92 1.41
C MET A 44 -4.75 -5.06 0.90
N VAL A 45 -3.60 -5.15 1.56
CA VAL A 45 -2.39 -4.48 1.10
C VAL A 45 -1.61 -5.49 0.28
N ASN A 46 -1.32 -5.15 -0.97
CA ASN A 46 -0.38 -5.95 -1.75
C ASN A 46 1.03 -5.47 -1.40
N MET A 47 1.75 -6.25 -0.60
CA MET A 47 3.08 -5.89 -0.13
C MET A 47 4.14 -6.02 -1.25
N LEU A 48 3.83 -6.78 -2.32
CA LEU A 48 4.72 -7.00 -3.46
C LEU A 48 4.67 -5.91 -4.53
N ALA A 49 3.65 -5.05 -4.53
CA ALA A 49 3.49 -4.00 -5.53
C ALA A 49 4.16 -2.69 -5.09
N HIS A 50 5.46 -2.77 -4.79
CA HIS A 50 6.28 -1.62 -4.44
C HIS A 50 6.86 -0.98 -5.72
N GLY A 51 6.84 0.36 -5.81
CA GLY A 51 7.62 1.09 -6.81
C GLY A 51 6.90 1.72 -8.00
N ASN A 52 5.60 1.50 -8.21
CA ASN A 52 4.86 2.14 -9.31
C ASN A 52 3.49 2.67 -8.88
N TYR A 53 3.51 3.75 -8.11
CA TYR A 53 2.29 4.38 -7.62
C TYR A 53 1.66 5.32 -8.65
N LYS A 54 0.33 5.28 -8.76
CA LYS A 54 -0.44 6.14 -9.67
C LYS A 54 -1.27 7.16 -8.91
N ARG A 55 -1.55 8.30 -9.55
CA ARG A 55 -2.51 9.28 -9.04
C ARG A 55 -3.88 8.60 -8.85
N GLY A 56 -4.52 8.86 -7.72
CA GLY A 56 -5.79 8.26 -7.34
C GLY A 56 -5.69 6.85 -6.73
N GLN A 57 -4.49 6.29 -6.57
CA GLN A 57 -4.30 4.99 -5.94
C GLN A 57 -4.41 5.10 -4.41
N LEU A 58 -5.09 4.14 -3.79
CA LEU A 58 -5.16 4.02 -2.34
C LEU A 58 -3.90 3.29 -1.86
N ILE A 59 -3.25 3.83 -0.84
CA ILE A 59 -2.03 3.28 -0.27
C ILE A 59 -2.13 3.25 1.26
N VAL A 60 -1.39 2.33 1.86
CA VAL A 60 -1.12 2.33 3.30
C VAL A 60 0.28 2.87 3.52
N PHE A 61 0.42 3.78 4.47
CA PHE A 61 1.69 4.35 4.86
C PHE A 61 1.79 4.52 6.37
N GLY A 62 3.03 4.59 6.87
CA GLY A 62 3.35 4.79 8.27
C GLY A 62 3.98 3.55 8.93
N THR A 63 5.09 3.79 9.63
CA THR A 63 5.91 2.76 10.28
C THR A 63 5.36 2.34 11.65
N LYS A 64 4.91 3.31 12.46
CA LYS A 64 4.33 3.07 13.80
C LYS A 64 2.81 2.95 13.76
N GLU A 65 2.14 3.94 13.17
CA GLU A 65 0.69 3.95 12.96
C GLU A 65 0.39 3.87 11.47
N LYS A 66 -0.46 2.91 11.11
CA LYS A 66 -0.83 2.66 9.71
C LYS A 66 -1.99 3.55 9.34
N HIS A 67 -1.76 4.45 8.40
CA HIS A 67 -2.78 5.33 7.85
C HIS A 67 -3.11 4.94 6.41
N LEU A 68 -4.36 5.17 6.04
CA LEU A 68 -4.82 5.09 4.66
C LEU A 68 -4.90 6.46 4.05
N GLY A 69 -4.48 6.55 2.80
CA GLY A 69 -4.71 7.75 2.03
C GLY A 69 -4.62 7.48 0.54
N ARG A 70 -5.10 8.46 -0.22
CA ARG A 70 -5.14 8.40 -1.67
C ARG A 70 -4.09 9.32 -2.27
N ILE A 71 -3.27 8.81 -3.17
CA ILE A 71 -2.23 9.62 -3.82
C ILE A 71 -2.91 10.69 -4.68
N ARG A 72 -2.60 11.95 -4.41
CA ARG A 72 -3.13 13.11 -5.13
C ARG A 72 -2.12 13.66 -6.13
N ALA A 73 -0.84 13.62 -5.79
CA ALA A 73 0.24 14.10 -6.65
C ALA A 73 1.50 13.25 -6.49
N LEU A 74 2.26 13.16 -7.58
CA LEU A 74 3.47 12.36 -7.72
C LEU A 74 4.72 13.26 -7.57
N PRO A 75 5.89 12.69 -7.27
CA PRO A 75 7.15 13.41 -7.36
C PRO A 75 7.29 14.11 -8.72
N GLY A 76 7.70 15.39 -8.73
CA GLY A 76 7.79 16.22 -9.94
C GLY A 76 6.50 16.98 -10.28
N ASP A 77 5.35 16.64 -9.69
CA ASP A 77 4.14 17.42 -9.88
C ASP A 77 4.25 18.79 -9.19
N THR A 78 3.60 19.80 -9.79
CA THR A 78 3.47 21.13 -9.21
C THR A 78 2.17 21.25 -8.41
N LEU A 79 2.28 21.63 -7.15
CA LEU A 79 1.19 21.94 -6.25
C LEU A 79 0.98 23.45 -6.18
N THR A 80 -0.27 23.88 -6.06
CA THR A 80 -0.58 25.28 -5.76
C THR A 80 -1.10 25.37 -4.33
N VAL A 81 -0.33 26.03 -3.46
CA VAL A 81 -0.68 26.24 -2.05
C VAL A 81 -0.70 27.74 -1.81
N ALA A 82 -1.84 28.27 -1.37
CA ALA A 82 -2.02 29.69 -1.08
C ALA A 82 -1.49 30.61 -2.21
N GLN A 83 -1.91 30.35 -3.45
CA GLN A 83 -1.50 31.07 -4.67
C GLN A 83 -0.02 30.97 -5.07
N LYS A 84 0.80 30.23 -4.31
CA LYS A 84 2.20 29.94 -4.66
C LYS A 84 2.31 28.54 -5.24
N ARG A 85 3.21 28.38 -6.22
CA ARG A 85 3.48 27.09 -6.87
C ARG A 85 4.71 26.44 -6.23
N PHE A 86 4.58 25.18 -5.87
CA PHE A 86 5.64 24.36 -5.29
C PHE A 86 5.76 23.07 -6.08
N VAL A 87 6.98 22.59 -6.31
CA VAL A 87 7.22 21.30 -6.97
C VAL A 87 7.54 20.26 -5.91
N ILE A 88 6.94 19.07 -6.04
CA ILE A 88 7.29 17.95 -5.17
C ILE A 88 8.68 17.44 -5.56
N PRO A 89 9.64 17.40 -4.63
CA PRO A 89 11.01 16.99 -4.96
C PRO A 89 11.06 15.53 -5.44
N MET A 90 11.76 15.32 -6.55
CA MET A 90 12.08 13.98 -7.08
C MET A 90 13.34 13.37 -6.45
N VAL A 91 14.17 14.20 -5.79
CA VAL A 91 15.41 13.82 -5.13
C VAL A 91 15.55 14.64 -3.85
N CYS A 92 15.78 14.00 -2.69
CA CYS A 92 15.85 14.71 -1.39
C CYS A 92 17.05 15.63 -1.25
N CYS A 93 18.26 15.25 -1.67
CA CYS A 93 19.47 16.06 -1.55
C CYS A 93 20.64 15.30 -2.17
N GLU A 94 21.65 16.02 -2.67
CA GLU A 94 22.95 15.43 -3.06
C GLU A 94 23.72 14.84 -1.86
N LYS A 95 23.41 15.27 -0.63
CA LYS A 95 24.07 14.79 0.60
C LYS A 95 23.55 13.43 1.07
N CYS A 96 22.40 12.98 0.59
CA CYS A 96 21.80 11.72 0.99
C CYS A 96 22.17 10.64 -0.02
N LEU A 97 22.85 9.57 0.40
CA LEU A 97 23.09 8.37 -0.42
C LEU A 97 21.82 7.50 -0.60
N CYS A 98 20.63 8.09 -0.51
CA CYS A 98 19.38 7.34 -0.60
C CYS A 98 18.93 7.24 -2.06
N GLU A 99 18.87 6.02 -2.57
CA GLU A 99 18.47 5.71 -3.95
C GLU A 99 17.00 6.08 -4.24
N HIS A 100 16.13 6.12 -3.22
CA HIS A 100 14.70 6.42 -3.34
C HIS A 100 14.22 7.43 -2.28
N CYS A 101 14.60 8.70 -2.43
CA CYS A 101 14.18 9.78 -1.54
C CYS A 101 13.25 10.79 -2.23
N TYR A 102 12.10 10.31 -2.68
CA TYR A 102 11.02 11.13 -3.19
C TYR A 102 9.75 10.93 -2.36
N ALA A 103 8.87 11.93 -2.37
CA ALA A 103 7.65 11.94 -1.57
C ALA A 103 6.40 12.02 -2.45
N TYR A 104 5.30 11.48 -1.96
CA TYR A 104 3.99 11.53 -2.60
C TYR A 104 3.07 12.42 -1.79
N LEU A 105 2.25 13.22 -2.46
CA LEU A 105 1.18 13.94 -1.78
C LEU A 105 -0.01 13.00 -1.64
N VAL A 106 -0.41 12.75 -0.40
CA VAL A 106 -1.47 11.80 -0.06
C VAL A 106 -2.60 12.53 0.64
N SER A 107 -3.82 12.38 0.11
CA SER A 107 -5.03 12.88 0.76
C SER A 107 -5.54 11.83 1.74
N THR A 108 -5.57 12.18 3.01
CA THR A 108 -6.24 11.43 4.08
C THR A 108 -7.64 12.03 4.29
N GLY A 109 -8.45 11.40 5.15
CA GLY A 109 -9.79 11.91 5.50
C GLY A 109 -9.73 13.22 6.30
N SER A 110 -8.58 13.52 6.91
CA SER A 110 -8.32 14.70 7.73
C SER A 110 -7.55 15.81 7.02
N GLY A 111 -7.04 15.57 5.80
CA GLY A 111 -6.26 16.58 5.09
C GLY A 111 -5.37 16.02 3.98
N GLN A 112 -4.31 16.75 3.65
CA GLN A 112 -3.28 16.32 2.70
C GLN A 112 -1.92 16.34 3.40
N THR A 113 -1.16 15.27 3.23
CA THR A 113 0.15 15.06 3.86
C THR A 113 1.15 14.58 2.82
N LEU A 114 2.39 15.03 2.93
CA LEU A 114 3.50 14.48 2.15
C LEU A 114 4.03 13.22 2.83
N VAL A 115 4.08 12.13 2.09
CA VAL A 115 4.51 10.81 2.58
C VAL A 115 5.77 10.39 1.82
N PRO A 116 6.89 10.15 2.50
CA PRO A 116 8.10 9.62 1.87
C PRO A 116 7.87 8.24 1.27
N TYR A 117 8.54 7.92 0.16
CA TYR A 117 8.43 6.61 -0.50
C TYR A 117 8.69 5.44 0.46
N HIS A 118 9.71 5.54 1.32
CA HIS A 118 10.08 4.48 2.27
C HIS A 118 9.04 4.21 3.37
N ASP A 119 8.16 5.18 3.64
CA ASP A 119 7.08 5.03 4.63
C ASP A 119 5.84 4.38 4.01
N ILE A 120 5.77 4.25 2.69
CA ILE A 120 4.66 3.60 1.99
C ILE A 120 4.87 2.09 2.09
N ILE A 121 3.89 1.38 2.62
CA ILE A 121 3.94 -0.08 2.76
C ILE A 121 3.56 -0.74 1.43
N GLY A 122 2.56 -0.17 0.73
CA GLY A 122 2.09 -0.71 -0.54
C GLY A 122 0.70 -0.20 -0.94
N PRO A 123 0.25 -0.55 -2.15
CA PRO A 123 -1.10 -0.25 -2.59
C PRO A 123 -2.12 -1.07 -1.79
N ALA A 124 -3.22 -0.41 -1.48
CA ALA A 124 -4.32 -0.92 -0.72
C ALA A 124 -5.54 -1.09 -1.64
N SER A 125 -6.15 -2.27 -1.61
CA SER A 125 -7.40 -2.56 -2.30
C SER A 125 -8.49 -2.83 -1.27
N ARG A 126 -9.65 -2.18 -1.43
CA ARG A 126 -10.80 -2.44 -0.57
C ARG A 126 -11.26 -3.89 -0.80
N LEU A 127 -11.15 -4.75 0.21
CA LEU A 127 -11.84 -6.03 0.19
C LEU A 127 -13.25 -5.77 0.74
N PHE A 128 -14.26 -6.17 -0.01
CA PHE A 128 -15.69 -5.98 0.22
C PHE A 128 -16.14 -5.77 1.69
N TYR A 129 -17.13 -4.89 1.86
CA TYR A 129 -17.95 -4.79 3.06
C TYR A 129 -18.64 -6.15 3.29
N LEU A 130 -18.21 -6.88 4.31
CA LEU A 130 -18.95 -8.03 4.83
C LEU A 130 -19.82 -7.50 5.98
N PRO A 131 -21.15 -7.37 5.80
CA PRO A 131 -22.05 -7.16 6.92
C PRO A 131 -22.05 -8.46 7.72
N PHE A 132 -21.47 -8.42 8.92
CA PHE A 132 -21.82 -9.35 9.98
C PHE A 132 -22.56 -8.56 11.03
#